data_AF-A0A3D0PPH7-F1
#
_entry.id   AF-A0A3D0PPH7-F1
#
_cell.length_a   1.000
_cell.length_b   1.000
_cell.length_c   1.000
_cell.angle_alpha   90.00
_cell.angle_beta   90.00
_cell.angle_gamma   90.00
#
_symmetry.space_group_name_H-M   'P 1'
#
loop_
_entity.id
_entity.type
_entity.pdbx_description
1 polymer ?
#
loop_
_entity_poly.entity_id
_entity_poly.type
_entity_poly.pdbx_seq_one_letter_code
_entity_poly.pdbx_strand_id
1 'polypeptide(L)'
;MGKDLQNDPIYYAQTYDYDKNSIYTGKSFLAKITDKEISKIENLNSGHYGPSDLVVRDDIIYIFSCATNQIETFNLDGEYLETLYKGDVYDPELDFYYIMMSEDKEIYASNQRDNEIYIFTKQ
;
A
#
# COMPACT_ATOMS: atom_id res chain seq x y z
N MET A 1 1.84 19.86 -18.62
CA MET A 1 1.09 18.94 -19.51
C MET A 1 0.15 18.19 -18.58
N GLY A 2 -1.15 18.48 -18.62
CA GLY A 2 -2.10 17.88 -17.69
C GLY A 2 -2.28 16.40 -18.05
N LYS A 3 -2.06 15.49 -17.10
CA LYS A 3 -2.37 14.07 -17.29
C LYS A 3 -3.87 13.96 -17.58
N ASP A 4 -4.22 13.27 -18.65
CA ASP A 4 -5.60 12.97 -18.97
C ASP A 4 -6.10 11.91 -17.98
N LEU A 5 -6.69 12.37 -16.87
CA LEU A 5 -7.14 11.55 -15.75
C LEU A 5 -8.15 10.47 -16.14
N GLN A 6 -8.69 10.50 -17.37
CA GLN A 6 -9.64 9.48 -17.83
C GLN A 6 -9.00 8.14 -18.17
N ASN A 7 -7.70 8.08 -18.44
CA ASN A 7 -7.04 6.84 -18.92
C ASN A 7 -5.88 6.34 -18.06
N ASP A 8 -5.45 7.11 -17.05
CA ASP A 8 -4.41 6.64 -16.13
C ASP A 8 -4.97 5.53 -15.23
N PRO A 9 -4.25 4.40 -15.06
CA PRO A 9 -4.70 3.33 -14.18
C PRO A 9 -4.79 3.82 -12.74
N ILE A 10 -5.89 3.47 -12.07
CA ILE A 10 -6.06 3.71 -10.64
C ILE A 10 -5.66 2.44 -9.90
N TYR A 11 -4.71 2.55 -8.97
CA TYR A 11 -4.29 1.43 -8.14
C TYR A 11 -5.00 1.48 -6.79
N TYR A 12 -5.39 0.31 -6.29
CA TYR A 12 -5.93 0.17 -4.95
C TYR A 12 -5.53 -1.16 -4.32
N ALA A 13 -5.31 -1.14 -3.01
CA ALA A 13 -5.07 -2.33 -2.22
C ALA A 13 -6.30 -2.60 -1.36
N GLN A 14 -6.77 -3.85 -1.35
CA GLN A 14 -7.98 -4.24 -0.67
C GLN A 14 -7.67 -5.24 0.43
N THR A 15 -8.13 -4.95 1.65
CA THR A 15 -7.93 -5.82 2.81
C THR A 15 -8.64 -7.16 2.68
N TYR A 16 -9.89 -7.13 2.19
CA TYR A 16 -10.76 -8.29 2.18
C TYR A 16 -11.08 -8.77 0.77
N ASP A 17 -10.55 -9.93 0.41
CA ASP A 17 -10.94 -10.70 -0.77
C ASP A 17 -12.06 -11.68 -0.43
N TYR A 18 -13.04 -11.80 -1.32
CA TYR A 18 -14.21 -12.66 -1.11
C TYR A 18 -14.35 -13.66 -2.25
N ASP A 19 -14.77 -14.88 -1.93
CA ASP A 19 -15.10 -15.88 -2.94
C ASP A 19 -16.43 -15.55 -3.64
N LYS A 20 -16.82 -16.38 -4.62
CA LYS A 20 -18.08 -16.23 -5.35
C LYS A 20 -19.35 -16.31 -4.48
N ASN A 21 -19.23 -16.79 -3.25
CA ASN A 21 -20.31 -16.90 -2.28
C ASN A 21 -20.26 -15.78 -1.23
N SER A 22 -19.43 -14.74 -1.45
CA SER A 22 -19.20 -13.64 -0.50
C SER A 22 -18.58 -14.08 0.82
N ILE A 23 -17.81 -15.18 0.83
CA ILE A 23 -17.06 -15.64 2.01
C ILE A 23 -15.65 -15.04 1.95
N TYR A 24 -15.23 -14.40 3.04
CA TYR A 24 -13.89 -13.83 3.16
C TYR A 24 -12.82 -14.93 3.02
N THR A 25 -11.85 -14.73 2.13
CA THR A 25 -10.84 -15.74 1.77
C THR A 25 -9.60 -15.69 2.67
N GLY A 26 -9.51 -14.73 3.58
CA GLY A 26 -8.29 -14.50 4.37
C GLY A 26 -7.21 -13.72 3.61
N LYS A 27 -7.50 -13.23 2.41
CA LYS A 27 -6.49 -12.61 1.54
C LYS A 27 -6.76 -11.13 1.34
N SER A 28 -5.68 -10.37 1.24
CA SER A 28 -5.66 -9.03 0.69
C SER A 28 -5.05 -9.06 -0.71
N PHE A 29 -5.32 -8.05 -1.53
CA PHE A 29 -4.81 -8.00 -2.90
C PHE A 29 -4.54 -6.58 -3.37
N LEU A 30 -3.64 -6.47 -4.34
CA LEU A 30 -3.44 -5.27 -5.14
C LEU A 30 -4.21 -5.42 -6.45
N ALA A 31 -4.91 -4.37 -6.86
CA ALA A 31 -5.65 -4.30 -8.10
C ALA A 31 -5.46 -2.96 -8.78
N LYS A 32 -5.76 -2.94 -10.09
CA LYS A 32 -5.83 -1.72 -10.88
C LYS A 32 -7.16 -1.61 -11.61
N ILE A 33 -7.62 -0.37 -11.77
CA ILE A 33 -8.78 -0.01 -12.57
C ILE A 33 -8.28 0.64 -13.86
N THR A 34 -8.61 0.05 -15.00
CA THR A 34 -8.30 0.58 -16.34
C THR A 34 -9.55 0.43 -17.19
N ASP A 35 -9.93 1.44 -17.97
CA ASP A 35 -11.13 1.39 -18.83
C ASP A 35 -12.43 0.96 -18.11
N LYS A 36 -12.57 1.36 -16.82
CA LYS A 36 -13.68 0.97 -15.92
C LYS A 36 -13.74 -0.53 -15.58
N GLU A 37 -12.71 -1.29 -15.90
CA GLU A 37 -12.54 -2.69 -15.52
C GLU A 37 -11.56 -2.83 -14.36
N ILE A 38 -11.86 -3.76 -13.47
CA ILE A 38 -11.00 -4.09 -12.33
C ILE A 38 -10.18 -5.32 -12.67
N SER A 39 -8.86 -5.22 -12.52
CA SER A 39 -7.92 -6.35 -12.63
C SER A 39 -7.19 -6.55 -11.31
N LYS A 40 -7.34 -7.72 -10.68
CA LYS A 40 -6.45 -8.13 -9.58
C LYS A 40 -5.08 -8.45 -10.18
N ILE A 41 -4.04 -7.79 -9.68
CA ILE A 41 -2.67 -7.91 -10.23
C ILE A 41 -1.74 -8.67 -9.28
N GLU A 42 -1.95 -8.63 -7.96
CA GLU A 42 -1.14 -9.40 -7.01
C GLU A 42 -1.92 -9.81 -5.76
N ASN A 43 -1.58 -10.96 -5.16
CA ASN A 43 -2.07 -11.33 -3.83
C ASN A 43 -1.04 -10.91 -2.77
N LEU A 44 -1.47 -10.09 -1.82
CA LEU A 44 -0.61 -9.60 -0.76
C LEU A 44 -0.49 -10.68 0.32
N ASN A 45 0.52 -11.54 0.17
CA ASN A 45 0.60 -12.87 0.82
C ASN A 45 1.19 -12.85 2.24
N SER A 46 0.54 -12.17 3.18
CA SER A 46 0.85 -12.31 4.62
C SER A 46 -0.35 -12.76 5.46
N GLY A 47 -1.36 -13.43 4.88
CA GLY A 47 -2.53 -14.00 5.59
C GLY A 47 -3.43 -12.98 6.32
N HIS A 48 -2.94 -11.75 6.52
CA HIS A 48 -3.51 -10.63 7.23
C HIS A 48 -2.72 -9.37 6.81
N TYR A 49 -2.63 -9.09 5.51
CA TYR A 49 -1.82 -7.98 5.03
C TYR A 49 -2.35 -6.62 5.46
N GLY A 50 -3.67 -6.42 5.60
CA GLY A 50 -4.21 -5.17 6.15
C GLY A 50 -3.60 -3.90 5.54
N PRO A 51 -3.66 -3.71 4.20
CA PRO A 51 -3.19 -2.49 3.58
C PRO A 51 -4.05 -1.33 4.08
N SER A 52 -3.43 -0.28 4.61
CA SER A 52 -4.15 0.90 5.11
C SER A 52 -4.00 2.11 4.20
N ASP A 53 -2.91 2.18 3.43
CA ASP A 53 -2.66 3.27 2.50
C ASP A 53 -1.71 2.87 1.36
N LEU A 54 -1.73 3.63 0.26
CA LEU A 54 -0.83 3.43 -0.87
C LEU A 54 -0.46 4.75 -1.58
N VAL A 55 0.74 4.76 -2.15
CA VAL A 55 1.22 5.86 -2.99
C VAL A 55 1.81 5.29 -4.27
N VAL A 56 1.54 5.93 -5.42
CA VAL A 56 2.15 5.58 -6.71
C VAL A 56 3.08 6.71 -7.14
N ARG A 57 4.36 6.40 -7.37
CA ARG A 57 5.39 7.36 -7.79
C ARG A 57 6.43 6.66 -8.66
N ASP A 58 6.78 7.28 -9.79
CA ASP A 58 7.85 6.81 -10.69
C ASP A 58 7.77 5.31 -11.01
N ASP A 59 6.58 4.86 -11.43
CA ASP A 59 6.28 3.47 -11.79
C ASP A 59 6.43 2.44 -10.64
N ILE A 60 6.47 2.93 -9.40
CA ILE A 60 6.50 2.12 -8.18
C ILE A 60 5.23 2.40 -7.36
N ILE A 61 4.65 1.32 -6.84
CA ILE A 61 3.53 1.33 -5.90
C ILE A 61 4.11 1.04 -4.51
N TYR A 62 3.91 1.96 -3.59
CA TYR A 62 4.27 1.83 -2.18
C TYR A 62 3.00 1.50 -1.42
N ILE A 63 2.98 0.38 -0.70
CA ILE A 63 1.84 -0.01 0.12
C ILE A 63 2.31 -0.03 1.57
N PHE A 64 1.59 0.70 2.42
CA PHE A 64 1.74 0.57 3.86
C PHE A 64 0.70 -0.41 4.40
N SER A 65 1.19 -1.35 5.21
CA SER A 65 0.37 -2.29 5.94
C SER A 65 0.40 -1.96 7.44
N CYS A 66 -0.76 -1.64 8.00
CA CYS A 66 -0.88 -1.48 9.45
C CYS A 66 -0.82 -2.82 10.20
N ALA A 67 -1.15 -3.94 9.53
CA ALA A 67 -1.13 -5.26 10.14
C ALA A 67 0.27 -5.89 10.21
N THR A 68 1.15 -5.55 9.26
CA THR A 68 2.54 -6.04 9.21
C THR A 68 3.57 -4.96 9.56
N ASN A 69 3.12 -3.72 9.81
CA ASN A 69 3.92 -2.54 10.08
C ASN A 69 5.08 -2.36 9.07
N GLN A 70 4.75 -2.51 7.78
CA GLN A 70 5.73 -2.51 6.69
C GLN A 70 5.32 -1.56 5.58
N ILE A 71 6.33 -0.98 4.93
CA ILE A 71 6.20 -0.34 3.62
C ILE A 71 6.85 -1.28 2.62
N GLU A 72 6.04 -1.86 1.74
CA GLU A 72 6.51 -2.71 0.65
C GLU A 72 6.28 -2.02 -0.69
N THR A 73 7.13 -2.36 -1.65
CA THR A 73 7.13 -1.75 -2.97
C THR A 73 6.85 -2.78 -4.04
N PHE A 74 6.11 -2.37 -5.05
CA PHE A 74 5.71 -3.18 -6.19
C PHE A 74 5.88 -2.38 -7.47
N ASN A 75 6.10 -3.03 -8.61
CA ASN A 75 5.97 -2.34 -9.90
C ASN A 75 4.48 -2.20 -10.31
N LEU A 76 4.24 -1.50 -11.43
CA LEU A 76 2.89 -1.25 -11.95
C LEU A 76 2.12 -2.51 -12.42
N ASP A 77 2.82 -3.64 -12.57
CA ASP A 77 2.24 -4.94 -12.88
C ASP A 77 1.96 -5.79 -11.63
N GLY A 78 2.30 -5.26 -10.45
CA GLY A 78 2.06 -5.90 -9.16
C GLY A 78 3.20 -6.81 -8.69
N GLU A 79 4.32 -6.87 -9.40
CA GLU A 79 5.47 -7.67 -8.95
C GLU A 79 6.11 -7.00 -7.74
N TYR A 80 6.27 -7.76 -6.67
CA TYR A 80 6.98 -7.33 -5.47
C TYR A 80 8.45 -6.99 -5.79
N LEU A 81 8.91 -5.83 -5.30
CA LEU A 81 10.27 -5.33 -5.50
C LEU A 81 11.09 -5.47 -4.20
N GLU A 82 10.70 -4.75 -3.14
CA GLU A 82 11.38 -4.77 -1.85
C GLU A 82 10.48 -4.35 -0.68
N THR A 83 10.81 -4.80 0.53
CA THR A 83 10.35 -4.20 1.79
C THR A 83 11.27 -3.03 2.11
N LEU A 84 10.78 -1.81 1.93
CA LEU A 84 11.52 -0.58 2.18
C LEU A 84 11.64 -0.26 3.67
N TYR A 85 10.60 -0.59 4.43
CA TYR A 85 10.55 -0.42 5.88
C TYR A 85 9.90 -1.63 6.53
N LYS A 86 10.46 -2.06 7.65
CA LYS A 86 9.90 -3.11 8.51
C LYS A 86 10.01 -2.70 9.97
N GLY A 87 8.89 -2.26 10.52
CA GLY A 87 8.74 -1.99 11.94
C GLY A 87 8.53 -3.28 12.73
N ASP A 88 8.64 -3.15 14.05
CA ASP A 88 8.18 -4.21 14.96
C ASP A 88 6.65 -4.11 15.07
N VAL A 89 5.94 -5.19 14.75
CA VAL A 89 4.47 -5.26 14.81
C VAL A 89 3.94 -5.30 16.24
N TYR A 90 4.81 -5.57 17.21
CA TYR A 90 4.46 -5.62 18.62
C TYR A 90 4.88 -4.37 19.39
N ASP A 91 5.51 -3.41 18.71
CA ASP A 91 5.86 -2.14 19.33
C ASP A 91 4.61 -1.26 19.46
N PRO A 92 4.11 -1.03 20.69
CA PRO A 92 2.92 -0.23 20.91
C PRO A 92 3.13 1.26 20.58
N GLU A 93 4.37 1.71 20.39
CA GLU A 93 4.69 3.09 20.01
C GLU A 93 4.60 3.30 18.48
N LEU A 94 4.60 2.24 17.67
CA LEU A 94 4.53 2.33 16.21
C LEU A 94 3.11 2.10 15.68
N ASP A 95 2.24 3.10 15.88
CA ASP A 95 0.83 3.08 15.48
C ASP A 95 0.59 3.91 14.20
N PHE A 96 1.25 3.49 13.11
CA PHE A 96 1.12 4.16 11.82
C PHE A 96 -0.15 3.74 11.09
N TYR A 97 -0.74 4.67 10.32
CA TYR A 97 -1.97 4.41 9.56
C TYR A 97 -1.90 4.87 8.10
N TYR A 98 -1.36 6.07 7.87
CA TYR A 98 -1.29 6.70 6.57
C TYR A 98 0.14 7.03 6.19
N ILE A 99 0.42 6.99 4.89
CA ILE A 99 1.70 7.42 4.33
C ILE A 99 1.49 8.48 3.26
N MET A 100 2.40 9.44 3.18
CA MET A 100 2.51 10.36 2.05
C MET A 100 3.95 10.44 1.57
N MET A 101 4.16 10.82 0.32
CA MET A 101 5.48 10.92 -0.28
C MET A 101 5.73 12.30 -0.86
N SER A 102 6.84 12.93 -0.46
CA SER A 102 7.30 14.21 -1.03
C SER A 102 7.80 14.05 -2.47
N GLU A 103 8.07 15.18 -3.14
CA GLU A 103 8.71 15.16 -4.47
C GLU A 103 10.12 14.55 -4.42
N ASP A 104 10.83 14.72 -3.31
CA ASP A 104 12.17 14.16 -3.05
C ASP A 104 12.13 12.69 -2.58
N LYS A 105 10.96 12.04 -2.63
CA LYS A 105 10.73 10.63 -2.26
C LYS A 105 10.95 10.29 -0.79
N GLU A 106 10.91 11.27 0.10
CA GLU A 106 10.80 11.01 1.53
C GLU A 106 9.39 10.51 1.84
N ILE A 107 9.29 9.48 2.68
CA ILE A 107 8.00 8.93 3.10
C ILE A 107 7.69 9.46 4.50
N TYR A 108 6.53 10.09 4.63
CA TYR A 108 6.00 10.58 5.89
C TYR A 108 4.91 9.62 6.35
N ALA A 109 4.99 9.14 7.58
CA ALA A 109 3.95 8.30 8.17
C ALA A 109 3.33 8.99 9.39
N SER A 110 1.99 8.99 9.44
CA SER A 110 1.28 9.53 10.60
C SER A 110 1.19 8.49 11.71
N ASN A 111 1.72 8.82 12.89
CA ASN A 111 1.50 8.07 14.11
C ASN A 111 0.26 8.61 14.81
N GLN A 112 -0.83 7.84 14.83
CA GLN A 112 -2.10 8.31 15.39
C GLN A 112 -2.09 8.37 16.93
N ARG A 113 -1.22 7.61 17.58
CA ARG A 113 -1.15 7.55 19.04
C ARG A 113 -0.48 8.79 19.61
N ASP A 114 0.69 9.11 19.07
CA ASP A 114 1.56 10.14 19.65
C ASP A 114 1.37 11.52 19.00
N ASN A 115 0.52 11.63 17.97
CA ASN A 115 0.30 12.84 17.17
C ASN A 115 1.59 13.33 16.49
N GLU A 116 2.45 12.40 16.08
CA GLU A 116 3.73 12.66 15.43
C GLU A 116 3.71 12.24 13.96
N ILE A 117 4.60 12.86 13.18
CA ILE A 117 4.89 12.45 11.81
C ILE A 117 6.32 11.93 11.76
N TYR A 118 6.48 10.69 11.32
CA TYR A 118 7.78 10.06 11.12
C TYR A 118 8.21 10.25 9.67
N ILE A 119 9.52 10.40 9.46
CA ILE A 119 10.11 10.56 8.12
C ILE A 119 11.07 9.39 7.88
N PHE A 120 10.78 8.60 6.84
CA PHE A 120 11.66 7.55 6.36
C PHE A 120 12.48 8.07 5.18
N THR A 121 13.79 8.19 5.40
CA THR A 121 14.77 8.51 4.37
C THR A 121 15.53 7.25 3.98
N LYS A 122 15.69 7.01 2.67
CA LYS A 122 16.59 5.95 2.19
C LYS A 122 18.03 6.33 2.58
N GLN A 123 18.76 5.43 3.25
CA GLN A 123 20.20 5.60 3.50
C GLN A 123 21.01 5.41 2.23
#